data_AF-A0A3C0FJ35-F1
#
_entry.id   AF-A0A3C0FJ35-F1
#
_cell.length_a   1.000
_cell.length_b   1.000
_cell.length_c   1.000
_cell.angle_alpha   90.00
_cell.angle_beta   90.00
_cell.angle_gamma   90.00
#
_symmetry.space_group_name_H-M   'P 1'
#
loop_
_entity.id
_entity.type
_entity.pdbx_description
1 polymer ?
#
loop_
_entity_poly.entity_id
_entity_poly.type
_entity_poly.pdbx_seq_one_letter_code
_entity_poly.pdbx_strand_id
1 'polypeptide(L)'
;PHLTTRGAAWHTDPFHCSPGGDYLLTLKGGKHGLGGIAGYDAKEADDEDPDRLAVTQRMSAAYLRSAFDDSDPAWAKACDALATHGAELAHVTGK
;
A
#
# COMPACT_ATOMS: atom_id res chain seq x y z
N PRO A 1 15.35 4.34 14.66
CA PRO A 1 15.25 5.82 14.53
C PRO A 1 16.63 6.46 14.33
N HIS A 2 17.21 6.27 13.14
CA HIS A 2 18.60 6.71 12.85
C HIS A 2 18.70 7.67 11.66
N LEU A 3 17.61 7.88 10.90
CA LEU A 3 17.60 8.71 9.70
C LEU A 3 17.00 10.10 9.92
N THR A 4 16.03 10.25 10.83
CA THR A 4 15.35 11.53 11.08
C THR A 4 14.87 11.65 12.53
N THR A 5 14.75 12.88 13.04
CA THR A 5 14.16 13.16 14.36
C THR A 5 12.63 13.07 14.39
N ARG A 6 11.97 12.96 13.22
CA ARG A 6 10.51 12.89 13.07
C ARG A 6 9.94 11.49 13.40
N GLY A 7 10.77 10.49 13.65
CA GLY A 7 10.32 9.12 13.88
C GLY A 7 9.64 8.51 12.64
N ALA A 8 8.88 7.43 12.79
CA ALA A 8 8.30 6.71 11.64
C ALA A 8 7.28 7.51 10.80
N ALA A 9 6.84 8.68 11.27
CA ALA A 9 5.85 9.50 10.56
C ALA A 9 6.32 9.95 9.17
N TRP A 10 7.63 10.07 8.93
CA TRP A 10 8.14 10.48 7.61
C TRP A 10 7.84 9.46 6.50
N HIS A 11 7.54 8.20 6.83
CA HIS A 11 7.27 7.15 5.85
C HIS A 11 6.04 7.43 4.98
N THR A 12 5.08 8.23 5.44
CA THR A 12 3.90 8.64 4.66
C THR A 12 4.06 10.00 3.97
N ASP A 13 5.20 10.70 4.14
CA ASP A 13 5.45 11.98 3.49
C ASP A 13 5.36 11.90 1.95
N PRO A 14 5.85 10.84 1.26
CA PRO A 14 5.64 10.71 -0.18
C PRO A 14 4.17 10.73 -0.57
N PHE A 15 3.29 10.13 0.24
CA PHE A 15 1.86 10.25 0.05
C PHE A 15 1.43 11.69 0.33
N HIS A 16 1.64 12.25 1.52
CA HIS A 16 1.07 13.57 1.87
C HIS A 16 1.62 14.75 1.07
N CYS A 17 2.89 14.72 0.66
CA CYS A 17 3.58 15.87 0.06
C CYS A 17 3.73 15.77 -1.46
N SER A 18 3.58 14.59 -2.08
CA SER A 18 3.64 14.47 -3.54
C SER A 18 2.36 15.00 -4.20
N PRO A 19 2.46 15.72 -5.34
CA PRO A 19 1.29 16.14 -6.10
C PRO A 19 0.53 14.96 -6.74
N GLY A 20 1.16 13.79 -6.91
CA GLY A 20 0.54 12.60 -7.54
C GLY A 20 0.26 11.44 -6.58
N GLY A 21 0.27 11.68 -5.27
CA GLY A 21 -0.07 10.66 -4.28
C GLY A 21 -1.57 10.61 -4.03
N ASP A 22 -2.35 9.97 -4.89
CA ASP A 22 -3.83 9.96 -4.78
C ASP A 22 -4.32 9.04 -3.66
N TYR A 23 -3.65 7.89 -3.49
CA TYR A 23 -4.03 6.87 -2.51
C TYR A 23 -2.81 6.30 -1.78
N LEU A 24 -3.03 5.92 -0.52
CA LEU A 24 -2.10 5.19 0.33
C LEU A 24 -2.74 3.89 0.79
N LEU A 25 -2.21 2.75 0.35
CA LEU A 25 -2.55 1.43 0.85
C LEU A 25 -1.66 1.08 2.05
N THR A 26 -2.27 0.79 3.21
CA THR A 26 -1.56 0.39 4.43
C THR A 26 -1.92 -1.03 4.82
N LEU A 27 -0.92 -1.92 4.83
CA LEU A 27 -1.05 -3.33 5.23
C LEU A 27 -0.83 -3.48 6.76
N LYS A 28 -1.80 -4.05 7.48
CA LYS A 28 -1.79 -4.18 8.94
C LYS A 28 -0.95 -5.37 9.40
N GLY A 29 0.10 -5.14 10.19
CA GLY A 29 0.99 -6.22 10.66
C GLY A 29 2.06 -6.62 9.66
N GLY A 30 2.22 -5.86 8.56
CA GLY A 30 3.32 -6.08 7.63
C GLY A 30 4.66 -5.82 8.31
N LYS A 31 5.67 -6.63 7.99
CA LYS A 31 7.02 -6.50 8.59
C LYS A 31 7.99 -5.71 7.73
N HIS A 32 7.53 -5.20 6.59
CA HIS A 32 8.28 -4.31 5.72
C HIS A 32 8.10 -2.84 6.10
N GLY A 33 9.12 -2.01 5.82
CA GLY A 33 9.02 -0.57 6.00
C GLY A 33 8.03 0.07 5.03
N LEU A 34 7.15 0.93 5.53
CA LEU A 34 6.24 1.71 4.68
C LEU A 34 7.04 2.68 3.79
N GLY A 35 6.79 2.64 2.49
CA GLY A 35 7.42 3.55 1.52
C GLY A 35 8.85 3.16 1.08
N GLY A 36 9.34 1.97 1.42
CA GLY A 36 10.62 1.45 0.93
C GLY A 36 10.44 0.43 -0.22
N ILE A 37 11.32 0.49 -1.23
CA ILE A 37 11.50 -0.62 -2.17
C ILE A 37 12.69 -1.43 -1.68
N ALA A 38 12.45 -2.64 -1.20
CA ALA A 38 13.50 -3.53 -0.76
C ALA A 38 14.36 -3.97 -1.95
N GLY A 39 15.67 -4.13 -1.72
CA GLY A 39 16.55 -4.75 -2.70
C GLY A 39 16.16 -6.22 -2.94
N TYR A 40 16.30 -6.67 -4.18
CA TYR A 40 16.17 -8.09 -4.50
C TYR A 40 17.21 -8.88 -3.68
N ASP A 41 16.77 -9.92 -2.95
CA ASP A 41 17.55 -10.71 -1.98
C ASP A 41 18.04 -10.00 -0.71
N ALA A 42 17.59 -8.78 -0.42
CA ALA A 42 18.04 -8.04 0.77
C ALA A 42 17.60 -8.68 2.11
N LYS A 43 16.65 -9.64 2.07
CA LYS A 43 16.06 -10.31 3.25
C LYS A 43 15.63 -9.31 4.33
N GLU A 44 15.13 -8.15 3.92
CA GLU A 44 14.80 -7.04 4.81
C GLU A 44 13.58 -7.30 5.70
N ALA A 45 12.76 -8.32 5.39
CA ALA A 45 11.67 -8.78 6.23
C ALA A 45 11.39 -10.28 6.06
N ASP A 46 10.81 -10.88 7.10
CA ASP A 46 10.37 -12.28 7.22
C ASP A 46 8.83 -12.37 7.19
N ASP A 47 8.20 -11.63 6.28
CA ASP A 47 6.75 -11.58 6.09
C ASP A 47 6.31 -12.58 5.00
N GLU A 48 5.78 -13.73 5.42
CA GLU A 48 5.31 -14.80 4.53
C GLU A 48 3.77 -14.97 4.56
N ASP A 49 3.04 -13.93 4.99
CA ASP A 49 1.59 -13.96 5.07
C ASP A 49 0.96 -13.96 3.65
N PRO A 50 0.31 -15.07 3.23
CA PRO A 50 -0.22 -15.19 1.87
C PRO A 50 -1.41 -14.26 1.62
N ASP A 51 -2.19 -13.92 2.65
CA ASP A 51 -3.34 -13.02 2.50
C ASP A 51 -2.87 -11.58 2.26
N ARG A 52 -1.81 -11.17 2.97
CA ARG A 52 -1.15 -9.87 2.76
C ARG A 52 -0.55 -9.74 1.37
N LEU A 53 0.10 -10.79 0.89
CA LEU A 53 0.61 -10.85 -0.49
C LEU A 53 -0.53 -10.70 -1.49
N ALA A 54 -1.63 -11.43 -1.29
CA ALA A 54 -2.77 -11.40 -2.19
C ALA A 54 -3.48 -10.03 -2.20
N VAL A 55 -3.58 -9.35 -1.05
CA VAL A 55 -4.08 -7.96 -0.98
C VAL A 55 -3.17 -7.03 -1.79
N THR A 56 -1.86 -7.11 -1.59
CA THR A 56 -0.89 -6.28 -2.33
C THR A 56 -1.05 -6.45 -3.84
N GLN A 57 -1.06 -7.69 -4.32
CA GLN A 57 -1.21 -7.99 -5.75
C GLN A 57 -2.53 -7.46 -6.33
N ARG A 58 -3.65 -7.71 -5.65
CA ARG A 58 -4.99 -7.31 -6.15
C ARG A 58 -5.15 -5.79 -6.15
N MET A 59 -4.73 -5.11 -5.09
CA MET A 59 -4.87 -3.66 -4.98
C MET A 59 -3.96 -2.94 -6.00
N SER A 60 -2.70 -3.38 -6.14
CA SER A 60 -1.79 -2.80 -7.15
C SER A 60 -2.28 -3.02 -8.57
N ALA A 61 -2.77 -4.22 -8.89
CA ALA A 61 -3.32 -4.51 -10.22
C ALA A 61 -4.59 -3.68 -10.51
N ALA A 62 -5.50 -3.57 -9.54
CA ALA A 62 -6.72 -2.77 -9.68
C ALA A 62 -6.42 -1.28 -9.88
N TYR A 63 -5.46 -0.74 -9.11
CA TYR A 63 -5.02 0.65 -9.25
C TYR A 63 -4.45 0.91 -10.64
N LEU A 64 -3.50 0.08 -11.09
CA LEU A 64 -2.86 0.27 -12.40
C LEU A 64 -3.86 0.16 -13.55
N ARG A 65 -4.81 -0.77 -13.48
CA ARG A 65 -5.86 -0.88 -14.51
C ARG A 65 -6.68 0.40 -14.63
N SER A 66 -7.19 0.91 -13.51
CA SER A 66 -7.98 2.16 -13.52
C SER A 66 -7.13 3.41 -13.81
N ALA A 67 -5.83 3.39 -13.51
CA ALA A 67 -4.91 4.49 -13.83
C ALA A 67 -4.56 4.57 -15.32
N PHE A 68 -4.64 3.46 -16.06
CA PHE A 68 -4.44 3.43 -17.51
C PHE A 68 -5.75 3.52 -18.31
N ASP A 69 -6.89 3.22 -17.69
CA ASP A 69 -8.22 3.32 -18.26
C ASP A 69 -9.19 3.89 -17.22
N ASP A 70 -9.48 5.19 -17.31
CA ASP A 70 -10.37 5.90 -16.39
C ASP A 70 -11.80 5.32 -16.35
N SER A 71 -12.20 4.55 -17.37
CA SER A 71 -13.51 3.90 -17.42
C SER A 71 -13.54 2.55 -16.69
N ASP A 72 -12.38 1.99 -16.34
CA ASP A 72 -12.28 0.71 -15.65
C ASP A 72 -12.63 0.88 -14.15
N PRO A 73 -13.71 0.26 -13.64
CA PRO A 73 -14.11 0.40 -12.24
C PRO A 73 -13.29 -0.49 -11.29
N ALA A 74 -12.20 -1.12 -11.75
CA ALA A 74 -11.40 -2.05 -10.96
C ALA A 74 -10.94 -1.48 -9.62
N TRP A 75 -10.39 -0.26 -9.60
CA TRP A 75 -9.94 0.38 -8.36
C TRP A 75 -11.07 0.58 -7.35
N ALA A 76 -12.18 1.18 -7.76
CA ALA A 76 -13.34 1.42 -6.89
C ALA A 76 -13.87 0.10 -6.30
N LYS A 77 -14.05 -0.92 -7.15
CA LYS A 77 -14.49 -2.26 -6.71
C LYS A 77 -13.51 -2.91 -5.75
N ALA A 78 -12.21 -2.75 -5.96
CA ALA A 78 -11.19 -3.29 -5.07
C ALA A 78 -11.20 -2.60 -3.70
N CYS A 79 -11.37 -1.27 -3.65
CA CYS A 79 -11.54 -0.52 -2.41
C CYS A 79 -12.77 -0.99 -1.63
N ASP A 80 -13.92 -1.15 -2.28
CA ASP A 80 -15.15 -1.64 -1.64
C ASP A 80 -14.97 -3.07 -1.11
N ALA A 81 -14.38 -3.95 -1.91
CA ALA A 81 -14.11 -5.33 -1.51
C ALA A 81 -13.13 -5.39 -0.34
N LEU A 82 -12.09 -4.55 -0.32
CA LEU A 82 -11.14 -4.47 0.77
C LEU A 82 -11.82 -3.99 2.05
N ALA A 83 -12.62 -2.93 1.99
CA ALA A 83 -13.35 -2.42 3.14
C ALA A 83 -14.35 -3.43 3.70
N THR A 84 -14.98 -4.23 2.83
CA THR A 84 -16.01 -5.20 3.22
C THR A 84 -15.41 -6.51 3.73
N HIS A 85 -14.34 -6.99 3.12
CA HIS A 85 -13.85 -8.37 3.33
C HIS A 85 -12.41 -8.45 3.84
N GLY A 86 -11.64 -7.37 3.74
CA GLY A 86 -10.21 -7.35 4.05
C GLY A 86 -9.79 -6.24 5.01
N ALA A 87 -10.75 -5.64 5.73
CA ALA A 87 -10.48 -4.51 6.63
C ALA A 87 -9.48 -4.87 7.74
N GLU A 88 -9.38 -6.14 8.14
CA GLU A 88 -8.37 -6.61 9.11
C GLU A 88 -6.97 -6.72 8.52
N LEU A 89 -6.85 -6.87 7.20
CA LEU A 89 -5.57 -7.03 6.50
C LEU A 89 -4.99 -5.69 6.06
N ALA A 90 -5.82 -4.75 5.60
CA ALA A 90 -5.36 -3.47 5.10
C ALA A 90 -6.46 -2.40 5.08
N HIS A 91 -6.06 -1.15 4.86
CA HIS A 91 -6.98 -0.05 4.55
C HIS A 91 -6.36 0.90 3.51
N VAL A 92 -7.22 1.65 2.83
CA VAL A 92 -6.84 2.69 1.86
C VAL A 92 -7.18 4.07 2.44
N THR A 93 -6.25 5.01 2.30
CA THR A 93 -6.48 6.44 2.53
C THR A 93 -6.40 7.16 1.19
N GLY A 94 -7.43 7.92 0.82
CA GLY A 94 -7.40 8.81 -0.36
C GLY A 94 -7.11 10.27 0.02
N LYS A 95 -6.68 11.08 -0.95
CA LYS A 95 -6.59 12.54 -0.80
C LYS A 95 -7.84 13.28 -1.26
#